data_AF-A0A1G2CLP7-F1
#
_entry.id   AF-A0A1G2CLP7-F1
#
_cell.length_a   1.000
_cell.length_b   1.000
_cell.length_c   1.000
_cell.angle_alpha   90.00
_cell.angle_beta   90.00
_cell.angle_gamma   90.00
#
_symmetry.space_group_name_H-M   'P 1'
#
loop_
_entity.id
_entity.type
_entity.pdbx_description
1 polymer ?
#
loop_
_entity_poly.entity_id
_entity_poly.type
_entity_poly.pdbx_seq_one_letter_code
_entity_poly.pdbx_strand_id
1 'polypeptide(L)' 'MENGSTFDKIKEVLRTGSGKCIVLEGAEPRYVVMTWEEYRKVERQIEDLKRDWETVDINKIPL' A
#
# COMPACT_ATOMS: atom_id res chain seq x y z
N MET A 1 4.30 -29.49 -16.31
CA MET A 1 3.92 -28.07 -16.35
C MET A 1 3.99 -27.57 -14.92
N GLU A 2 4.99 -26.75 -14.61
CA GLU A 2 5.17 -26.20 -13.26
C GLU A 2 4.04 -25.20 -12.99
N ASN A 3 3.01 -25.65 -12.27
CA ASN A 3 2.04 -24.76 -11.65
C ASN A 3 2.71 -24.08 -10.45
N GLY A 4 3.63 -23.16 -10.70
CA GLY A 4 4.15 -22.27 -9.67
C GLY A 4 2.97 -21.57 -9.01
N SER A 5 2.91 -21.63 -7.68
CA SER A 5 1.77 -21.12 -6.91
C SER A 5 1.53 -19.65 -7.27
N THR A 6 0.29 -19.18 -7.22
CA THR A 6 -0.03 -17.75 -7.37
C THR A 6 0.85 -16.89 -6.46
N PHE A 7 1.19 -17.41 -5.28
CA PHE A 7 2.14 -16.78 -4.35
C PHE A 7 3.55 -16.63 -4.92
N ASP A 8 4.05 -17.59 -5.70
CA ASP A 8 5.39 -17.52 -6.28
C ASP A 8 5.46 -16.46 -7.38
N LYS A 9 4.41 -16.36 -8.20
CA LYS A 9 4.26 -15.29 -9.20
C LYS A 9 4.16 -13.92 -8.55
N ILE A 10 3.41 -13.79 -7.44
CA ILE A 10 3.35 -12.55 -6.67
C ILE A 10 4.74 -12.17 -6.15
N LYS A 11 5.46 -13.11 -5.54
CA LYS A 11 6.83 -12.86 -5.05
C LYS A 11 7.78 -12.43 -6.17
N GLU A 12 7.67 -13.06 -7.34
CA GLU A 12 8.46 -12.69 -8.50
C GLU A 12 8.17 -11.25 -8.95
N VAL A 13 6.89 -10.88 -9.10
CA VAL A 13 6.46 -9.53 -9.47
C VAL A 13 6.94 -8.49 -8.44
N LEU A 14 6.85 -8.81 -7.15
CA LEU A 14 7.34 -7.91 -6.09
C LEU A 14 8.86 -7.75 -6.13
N ARG A 15 9.61 -8.77 -6.54
CA ARG A 15 11.08 -8.73 -6.62
C ARG A 15 11.59 -8.00 -7.86
N THR A 16 10.95 -8.17 -9.01
CA THR A 16 11.41 -7.61 -10.30
C THR A 16 10.77 -6.27 -10.64
N GLY A 17 9.61 -5.96 -10.03
CA GLY A 17 8.83 -4.75 -10.31
C GLY A 17 9.00 -3.65 -9.26
N SER A 18 7.94 -2.89 -9.05
CA SER A 18 7.88 -1.71 -8.17
C SER A 18 7.76 -2.05 -6.67
N GLY A 19 7.90 -3.32 -6.29
CA GLY A 19 7.69 -3.77 -4.92
C GLY A 19 6.24 -3.79 -4.45
N LYS A 20 5.26 -3.60 -5.34
CA LYS A 20 3.82 -3.67 -5.05
C LYS A 20 3.00 -4.13 -6.25
N CYS A 21 1.90 -4.83 -5.98
CA CYS A 21 0.94 -5.26 -6.99
C CYS A 21 -0.49 -5.32 -6.42
N ILE A 22 -1.47 -5.32 -7.31
CA ILE A 22 -2.88 -5.48 -6.96
C ILE A 22 -3.31 -6.89 -7.37
N VAL A 23 -3.95 -7.62 -6.46
CA VAL A 23 -4.57 -8.91 -6.75
C VAL A 23 -6.06 -8.66 -6.99
N LEU A 24 -6.51 -9.06 -8.18
CA LEU A 24 -7.89 -8.98 -8.60
C LEU A 24 -8.61 -10.29 -8.25
N GLU A 25 -9.85 -10.20 -7.79
CA GLU A 25 -10.77 -11.34 -7.75
C GLU A 25 -11.86 -11.07 -8.82
N GLY A 26 -11.80 -11.81 -9.92
CA GLY A 26 -12.53 -11.43 -11.13
C GLY A 26 -11.95 -10.17 -11.76
N ALA A 27 -12.78 -9.14 -11.96
CA ALA A 27 -12.35 -7.83 -12.47
C ALA A 27 -12.19 -6.77 -11.38
N GLU A 28 -12.41 -7.13 -10.12
CA GLU A 28 -12.42 -6.16 -9.01
C GLU A 28 -11.12 -6.24 -8.19
N PRO A 29 -10.50 -5.08 -7.87
CA PRO A 29 -9.33 -5.03 -7.03
C PRO A 29 -9.71 -5.34 -5.59
N ARG A 30 -9.17 -6.43 -5.05
CA ARG A 30 -9.53 -6.89 -3.69
C ARG A 30 -8.40 -6.76 -2.69
N TYR A 31 -7.17 -6.98 -3.13
CA TYR A 31 -6.00 -6.91 -2.25
C TYR A 31 -4.87 -6.11 -2.90
N VAL A 32 -4.17 -5.34 -2.08
CA VAL A 32 -2.87 -4.77 -2.44
C VAL A 32 -1.81 -5.57 -1.70
N VAL A 33 -0.87 -6.12 -2.45
CA VAL A 33 0.28 -6.83 -1.88
C VAL A 33 1.51 -5.98 -2.16
N MET A 34 2.36 -5.79 -1.15
CA MET A 34 3.58 -5.01 -1.28
C MET A 34 4.69 -5.61 -0.42
N THR A 35 5.93 -5.24 -0.72
CA THR A 35 7.06 -5.58 0.14
C THR A 35 6.89 -4.91 1.50
N TRP A 36 7.54 -5.49 2.52
CA TRP A 36 7.55 -4.91 3.86
C TRP A 36 8.12 -3.49 3.88
N GLU A 37 9.12 -3.21 3.04
CA GLU A 37 9.71 -1.88 2.91
C GLU A 37 8.72 -0.85 2.36
N GLU A 38 7.97 -1.19 1.31
CA GLU A 38 6.93 -0.30 0.77
C GLU A 38 5.81 -0.09 1.78
N TYR A 39 5.40 -1.13 2.51
CA TYR A 39 4.40 -1.01 3.58
C TYR A 39 4.85 0.00 4.64
N ARG A 40 6.09 -0.09 5.12
CA ARG A 40 6.64 0.84 6.12
C ARG A 40 6.71 2.29 5.64
N LYS A 41 6.91 2.53 4.34
CA LYS A 41 6.83 3.89 3.77
C LYS A 41 5.41 4.44 3.82
N VAL A 42 4.42 3.62 3.43
CA VAL A 42 3.01 4.00 3.48
C VAL A 42 2.56 4.26 4.92
N GLU A 43 2.95 3.41 5.87
CA GLU A 43 2.64 3.58 7.29
C GLU A 43 3.14 4.93 7.83
N ARG A 44 4.40 5.28 7.57
CA ARG A 44 4.96 6.58 7.96
C ARG A 44 4.23 7.76 7.32
N GLN A 45 3.91 7.67 6.02
CA GLN A 45 3.15 8.72 5.35
C GLN A 45 1.77 8.93 5.98
N ILE A 46 1.10 7.85 6.40
CA ILE A 46 -0.18 7.93 7.10
C ILE A 46 -0.01 8.58 8.49
N GLU A 47 1.05 8.26 9.22
CA GLU A 47 1.36 8.88 10.52
C GLU A 47 1.64 10.38 10.37
N ASP A 48 2.44 10.77 9.39
CA ASP A 48 2.74 12.18 9.09
C ASP A 48 1.46 12.95 8.74
N LEU A 49 0.61 12.40 7.88
CA LEU A 49 -0.68 12.99 7.52
C LEU A 49 -1.63 13.13 8.72
N LYS A 50 -1.67 12.14 9.62
CA LYS A 50 -2.49 12.23 10.84
C LYS A 50 -2.00 13.34 11.76
N ARG A 51 -0.68 13.48 11.90
CA ARG A 51 -0.07 14.54 12.71
C ARG A 51 -0.40 15.92 12.15
N ASP A 52 -0.34 16.09 10.83
CA ASP A 52 -0.73 17.35 10.19
C ASP A 52 -2.21 17.67 10.44
N TRP A 53 -3.09 16.67 10.41
CA TRP A 53 -4.52 16.86 10.69
C TRP A 53 -4.81 17.26 12.15
N GLU A 54 -4.06 16.72 13.11
CA GLU A 54 -4.17 17.14 14.53
C GLU A 54 -3.72 18.58 14.78
N THR A 55 -2.91 19.16 13.88
CA THR A 55 -2.49 20.58 13.97
C THR A 55 -3.48 21.56 13.36
N VAL A 56 -4.46 21.08 12.58
CA VAL A 56 -5.54 21.91 12.04
C VAL A 56 -6.64 22.05 13.09
N ASP A 57 -6.46 23.01 14.01
CA ASP A 57 -7.54 23.45 14.89
C ASP A 57 -8.53 24.30 14.06
N ILE A 58 -9.64 23.67 13.67
CA ILE A 58 -10.75 24.30 12.95
C ILE A 58 -11.31 25.54 13.69
N ASN A 59 -11.11 25.65 15.00
CA ASN A 59 -11.51 26.82 15.78
C ASN A 59 -10.53 28.01 15.67
N LYS A 60 -9.36 27.81 15.03
CA LYS A 60 -8.36 28.86 14.79
C LYS A 60 -8.33 29.39 13.36
N ILE A 61 -9.22 28.90 12.49
CA ILE A 61 -9.38 29.45 11.13
C ILE A 61 -10.19 30.74 11.27
N PRO A 62 -9.62 31.94 10.99
CA PRO A 62 -10.37 33.18 11.05
C PRO A 62 -11.44 33.20 9.94
N LEU A 63 -12.67 33.57 10.31
CA LEU A 63 -13.80 33.80 9.40
C LEU A 63 -13.55 35.00 8.47
#